data_AF-A0A7C6K6Y3-F1
#
_entry.id   AF-A0A7C6K6Y3-F1
#
_cell.length_a   1.000
_cell.length_b   1.000
_cell.length_c   1.000
_cell.angle_alpha   90.00
_cell.angle_beta   90.00
_cell.angle_gamma   90.00
#
_symmetry.space_group_name_H-M   'P 1'
#
loop_
_entity.id
_entity.type
_entity.pdbx_description
1 polymer ?
#
loop_
_entity_poly.entity_id
_entity_poly.type
_entity_poly.pdbx_seq_one_letter_code
_entity_poly.pdbx_strand_id
1 'polypeptide(L)'
;MNNIVQQICEEFINEVTGFFASGSIRKIEEMETTLKKKAYSFILSMMAAYLHSLDQAIVEDKAGRRKKGIVIERKGEKRELYTAFGQLRFMRTYFHDKRNQNYVYLLDQAVGLESYNRVSGTVTVELAFRVTSVPMRN
;
A
#
# COMPACT_ATOMS: atom_id res chain seq x y z
N MET A 1 -14.14 -14.93 -6.69
CA MET A 1 -13.42 -14.53 -5.47
C MET A 1 -12.03 -14.09 -5.90
N ASN A 2 -11.56 -12.91 -5.48
CA ASN A 2 -10.31 -12.34 -5.99
C ASN A 2 -9.13 -13.17 -5.43
N ASN A 3 -8.59 -14.07 -6.25
CA ASN A 3 -7.68 -15.16 -5.84
C ASN A 3 -6.47 -14.67 -5.02
N ILE A 4 -5.96 -13.48 -5.38
CA ILE A 4 -4.76 -12.88 -4.76
C ILE A 4 -4.95 -12.60 -3.26
N VAL A 5 -6.10 -12.07 -2.84
CA VAL A 5 -6.32 -11.71 -1.42
C VAL A 5 -6.40 -12.96 -0.55
N GLN A 6 -7.08 -14.00 -1.04
CA GLN A 6 -7.14 -15.27 -0.33
C GLN A 6 -5.75 -15.90 -0.21
N GLN A 7 -4.98 -15.91 -1.30
CA GLN A 7 -3.61 -16.42 -1.30
C GLN A 7 -2.74 -15.70 -0.26
N ILE A 8 -2.81 -14.38 -0.17
CA ILE A 8 -2.05 -13.60 0.83
C ILE A 8 -2.45 -13.99 2.27
N CYS A 9 -3.73 -14.22 2.53
CA CYS A 9 -4.20 -14.70 3.83
C CYS A 9 -3.68 -16.10 4.15
N GLU A 10 -3.74 -17.03 3.20
CA GLU A 10 -3.25 -18.40 3.37
C GLU A 10 -1.73 -18.42 3.61
N GLU A 11 -0.96 -17.65 2.85
CA GLU A 11 0.48 -17.47 3.04
C GLU A 11 0.79 -16.97 4.46
N PHE A 12 0.09 -15.95 4.94
CA PHE A 12 0.29 -15.43 6.29
C PHE A 12 -0.06 -16.46 7.38
N ILE A 13 -1.17 -17.18 7.25
CA ILE A 13 -1.56 -18.24 8.20
C ILE A 13 -0.49 -19.33 8.23
N ASN A 14 0.01 -19.76 7.07
CA ASN A 14 1.06 -20.77 6.97
C ASN A 14 2.38 -20.28 7.59
N GLU A 15 2.73 -19.02 7.38
CA GLU A 15 3.92 -18.42 7.98
C GLU A 15 3.86 -18.35 9.51
N VAL A 16 2.71 -18.00 10.07
CA VAL A 16 2.50 -17.90 11.52
C VAL A 16 2.44 -19.30 12.15
N THR A 17 1.67 -20.21 11.58
CA THR A 17 1.57 -21.59 12.09
C THR A 17 2.91 -22.32 11.97
N GLY A 18 3.63 -22.15 10.86
CA GLY A 18 4.97 -22.70 10.65
C GLY A 18 6.01 -22.18 11.65
N PHE A 19 5.88 -20.93 12.10
CA PHE A 19 6.77 -20.37 13.13
C PHE A 19 6.64 -21.11 14.47
N PHE A 20 5.43 -21.54 14.84
CA PHE A 20 5.17 -22.27 16.08
C PHE A 20 5.28 -23.80 15.96
N ALA A 21 5.19 -24.34 14.74
CA ALA A 21 5.21 -25.79 14.50
C ALA A 21 6.58 -26.46 14.73
N SER A 22 7.67 -25.69 14.90
CA SER A 22 9.04 -26.22 14.94
C SER A 22 9.41 -26.99 16.21
N GLY A 23 8.51 -27.11 17.20
CA GLY A 23 8.77 -27.83 18.47
C GLY A 23 9.88 -27.22 19.33
N SER A 24 10.45 -26.09 18.92
CA SER A 24 11.52 -25.37 19.61
C SER A 24 10.95 -24.34 20.59
N ILE A 25 11.56 -24.24 21.77
CA ILE A 25 11.27 -23.17 22.72
C ILE A 25 11.64 -21.84 22.07
N ARG A 26 10.67 -20.92 21.98
CA ARG A 26 10.84 -19.58 21.42
C ARG A 26 11.00 -18.57 22.56
N LYS A 27 11.94 -17.65 22.43
CA LYS A 27 12.06 -16.51 23.36
C LYS A 27 10.98 -15.48 23.09
N ILE A 28 10.59 -14.71 24.10
CA ILE A 28 9.55 -13.67 23.94
C ILE A 28 9.97 -12.64 22.91
N GLU A 29 11.22 -12.18 22.96
CA GLU A 29 11.75 -11.17 22.04
C GLU A 29 11.78 -11.69 20.58
N GLU A 30 12.02 -12.99 20.40
CA GLU A 30 11.97 -13.65 19.09
C GLU A 30 10.54 -13.67 18.53
N MET A 31 9.56 -14.00 19.37
CA MET A 31 8.14 -13.99 18.99
C MET A 31 7.69 -12.58 18.58
N GLU A 32 7.99 -11.58 19.42
CA GLU A 32 7.64 -10.18 19.15
C GLU A 32 8.21 -9.69 17.82
N THR A 33 9.52 -9.86 17.62
CA THR A 33 10.20 -9.35 16.43
C THR A 33 9.80 -10.11 15.16
N THR A 34 9.62 -11.43 15.24
CA THR A 34 9.29 -12.25 14.08
C THR A 34 7.83 -12.05 13.65
N LEU A 35 6.89 -12.14 14.60
CA LEU A 35 5.46 -11.97 14.29
C LEU A 35 5.16 -10.55 13.80
N LYS A 36 5.81 -9.53 14.36
CA LYS A 36 5.70 -8.15 13.87
C LYS A 36 6.13 -8.03 12.41
N LYS A 37 7.28 -8.59 12.04
CA LYS A 37 7.77 -8.56 10.65
C LYS A 37 6.81 -9.26 9.70
N LYS A 38 6.31 -10.44 10.08
CA LYS A 38 5.33 -11.21 9.29
C LYS A 38 4.02 -10.45 9.10
N ALA A 39 3.48 -9.89 10.18
CA ALA A 39 2.26 -9.08 10.13
C ALA A 39 2.42 -7.84 9.25
N TYR A 40 3.56 -7.14 9.34
CA TYR A 40 3.83 -5.95 8.53
C TYR A 40 3.93 -6.29 7.05
N SER A 41 4.63 -7.39 6.71
CA SER A 41 4.70 -7.91 5.33
C SER A 41 3.30 -8.24 4.79
N PHE A 42 2.50 -8.97 5.58
CA PHE A 42 1.12 -9.30 5.23
C PHE A 42 0.26 -8.05 4.96
N ILE A 43 0.33 -7.05 5.84
CA ILE A 43 -0.42 -5.79 5.68
C ILE A 43 0.00 -5.08 4.38
N LEU A 44 1.29 -4.97 4.10
CA LEU A 44 1.79 -4.32 2.88
C LEU A 44 1.31 -5.05 1.62
N SER A 45 1.33 -6.39 1.62
CA SER A 45 0.81 -7.20 0.51
C SER A 45 -0.68 -7.00 0.30
N MET A 46 -1.47 -6.98 1.38
CA MET A 46 -2.91 -6.72 1.33
C MET A 46 -3.22 -5.33 0.77
N MET A 47 -2.51 -4.29 1.23
CA MET A 47 -2.66 -2.93 0.72
C MET A 47 -2.31 -2.85 -0.77
N ALA A 48 -1.22 -3.48 -1.20
CA ALA A 48 -0.82 -3.50 -2.61
C ALA A 48 -1.85 -4.23 -3.49
N ALA A 49 -2.39 -5.37 -3.03
CA ALA A 49 -3.42 -6.12 -3.74
C ALA A 49 -4.73 -5.32 -3.88
N TYR A 50 -5.12 -4.59 -2.83
CA TYR A 50 -6.27 -3.69 -2.87
C TYR A 50 -6.08 -2.56 -3.90
N LEU A 51 -4.93 -1.87 -3.84
CA LEU A 51 -4.60 -0.79 -4.77
C LEU A 51 -4.55 -1.28 -6.22
N HIS A 52 -4.00 -2.47 -6.45
CA HIS A 52 -3.99 -3.09 -7.77
C HIS A 52 -5.41 -3.39 -8.28
N SER A 53 -6.26 -3.97 -7.44
CA SER A 53 -7.66 -4.28 -7.79
C SER A 53 -8.45 -3.00 -8.09
N LEU A 54 -8.19 -1.93 -7.34
CA LEU A 54 -8.82 -0.63 -7.57
C LEU A 54 -8.36 0.01 -8.89
N ASP A 55 -7.05 -0.03 -9.21
CA ASP A 55 -6.55 0.45 -10.52
C ASP A 55 -7.17 -0.35 -11.67
N GLN A 56 -7.26 -1.68 -11.54
CA GLN A 56 -7.92 -2.53 -12.53
C GLN A 56 -9.38 -2.14 -12.73
N ALA A 57 -10.14 -1.94 -11.66
CA ALA A 57 -11.54 -1.50 -11.76
C ALA A 57 -11.67 -0.15 -12.50
N ILE A 58 -10.77 0.81 -12.25
CA ILE A 58 -10.73 2.09 -12.97
C ILE A 58 -10.42 1.87 -14.45
N VAL A 59 -9.45 1.00 -14.76
CA VAL A 59 -9.06 0.65 -16.13
C VAL A 59 -10.21 -0.05 -16.86
N GLU A 60 -10.95 -0.93 -16.20
CA GLU A 60 -12.07 -1.70 -16.76
C GLU A 60 -13.31 -0.84 -17.01
N ASP A 61 -13.52 0.23 -16.23
CA ASP A 61 -14.60 1.21 -16.45
C ASP A 61 -14.33 2.11 -17.68
N LYS A 62 -14.35 1.49 -18.86
CA LYS A 62 -14.15 2.16 -20.15
C LYS A 62 -15.25 3.19 -20.43
N ALA A 63 -16.49 2.89 -20.05
CA ALA A 63 -17.64 3.77 -20.28
C ALA A 63 -17.54 5.04 -19.44
N GLY A 64 -17.28 4.92 -18.14
CA GLY A 64 -17.12 6.06 -17.24
C GLY A 64 -15.90 6.90 -17.61
N ARG A 65 -14.76 6.29 -17.95
CA ARG A 65 -13.58 7.02 -18.45
C ARG A 65 -13.88 7.83 -19.71
N ARG A 66 -14.52 7.21 -20.71
CA ARG A 66 -14.93 7.92 -21.95
C ARG A 66 -15.87 9.08 -21.66
N LYS A 67 -16.86 8.89 -20.80
CA LYS A 67 -17.80 9.95 -20.38
C LYS A 67 -17.09 11.13 -19.70
N LYS A 68 -15.92 10.91 -19.09
CA LYS A 68 -15.08 11.94 -18.46
C LYS A 68 -13.98 12.48 -19.39
N GLY A 69 -13.83 11.98 -20.62
CA GLY A 69 -12.74 12.38 -21.53
C GLY A 69 -11.38 11.80 -21.16
N ILE A 70 -11.35 10.75 -20.34
CA ILE A 70 -10.14 10.14 -19.80
C ILE A 70 -9.70 8.98 -20.69
N VAL A 71 -8.42 9.00 -21.10
CA VAL A 71 -7.79 7.91 -21.85
C VAL A 71 -6.58 7.35 -21.10
N ILE A 72 -6.27 6.09 -21.34
CA ILE A 72 -5.07 5.45 -20.79
C ILE A 72 -3.88 5.94 -21.60
N GLU A 73 -2.89 6.52 -20.93
CA GLU A 73 -1.63 6.94 -21.52
C GLU A 73 -0.57 5.84 -21.38
N ARG A 74 -0.38 5.34 -20.16
CA ARG A 74 0.61 4.30 -19.85
C ARG A 74 0.16 3.45 -18.67
N LYS A 75 0.41 2.15 -18.71
CA LYS A 75 0.09 1.21 -17.61
C LYS A 75 1.37 0.82 -16.87
N GLY A 76 1.21 0.39 -15.61
CA GLY A 76 2.30 -0.22 -14.85
C GLY A 76 3.35 0.77 -14.34
N GLU A 77 2.95 2.01 -14.05
CA GLU A 77 3.83 2.98 -13.40
C GLU A 77 4.07 2.56 -11.96
N LYS A 78 5.34 2.45 -11.57
CA LYS A 78 5.74 2.12 -10.20
C LYS A 78 5.50 3.31 -9.27
N ARG A 79 4.93 3.04 -8.09
CA ARG A 79 4.84 3.99 -6.98
C ARG A 79 5.33 3.33 -5.70
N GLU A 80 6.05 4.12 -4.90
CA GLU A 80 6.52 3.74 -3.57
C GLU A 80 6.03 4.76 -2.54
N LEU A 81 5.59 4.29 -1.38
CA LEU A 81 5.11 5.09 -0.27
C LEU A 81 5.62 4.50 1.06
N TYR A 82 6.28 5.30 1.88
CA TYR A 82 6.67 4.88 3.22
C TYR A 82 5.47 4.97 4.17
N THR A 83 5.10 3.84 4.77
CA THR A 83 3.97 3.71 5.70
C THR A 83 4.47 3.28 7.08
N ALA A 84 3.58 3.24 8.07
CA ALA A 84 3.89 2.74 9.41
C ALA A 84 4.31 1.26 9.43
N PHE A 85 3.98 0.50 8.37
CA PHE A 85 4.30 -0.91 8.22
C PHE A 85 5.58 -1.15 7.39
N GLY A 86 6.18 -0.09 6.84
CA GLY A 86 7.31 -0.15 5.93
C GLY A 86 7.01 0.42 4.55
N GLN A 87 7.85 0.08 3.57
CA GLN A 87 7.72 0.60 2.20
C GLN A 87 6.64 -0.15 1.42
N LEU A 88 5.55 0.53 1.10
CA LEU A 88 4.50 0.04 0.21
C LEU A 88 4.90 0.30 -1.24
N ARG A 89 4.88 -0.75 -2.07
CA ARG A 89 5.15 -0.66 -3.51
C ARG A 89 3.93 -1.16 -4.28
N PHE A 90 3.48 -0.39 -5.26
CA PHE A 90 2.34 -0.76 -6.10
C PHE A 90 2.48 -0.18 -7.50
N MET A 91 1.66 -0.69 -8.42
CA MET A 91 1.58 -0.24 -9.80
C MET A 91 0.29 0.55 -10.00
N ARG A 92 0.35 1.56 -10.86
CA ARG A 92 -0.80 2.40 -11.20
C ARG A 92 -0.83 2.74 -12.69
N THR A 93 -1.99 3.11 -13.18
CA THR A 93 -2.17 3.56 -14.56
C THR A 93 -2.08 5.08 -14.64
N TYR A 94 -1.32 5.57 -15.62
CA TYR A 94 -1.21 6.97 -15.98
C TYR A 94 -2.26 7.30 -17.04
N PHE A 95 -3.09 8.30 -16.77
CA PHE A 95 -4.19 8.69 -17.63
C PHE A 95 -3.98 10.11 -18.17
N HIS A 96 -4.51 10.35 -19.37
CA HIS A 96 -4.62 11.68 -19.95
C HIS A 96 -6.10 12.11 -19.90
N ASP A 97 -6.37 13.21 -19.22
CA ASP A 97 -7.65 13.89 -19.25
C ASP A 97 -7.66 14.89 -20.41
N LYS A 98 -8.33 14.51 -21.50
CA LYS A 98 -8.40 15.33 -22.71
C LYS A 98 -9.24 16.60 -22.53
N ARG A 99 -10.08 16.69 -21.49
CA ARG A 99 -10.90 17.89 -21.27
C ARG A 99 -10.08 18.99 -20.64
N ASN A 100 -9.29 18.62 -19.63
CA ASN A 100 -8.46 19.55 -18.89
C ASN A 100 -7.03 19.66 -19.46
N GLN A 101 -6.71 18.90 -20.52
CA GLN A 101 -5.39 18.87 -21.16
C GLN A 101 -4.26 18.61 -20.15
N ASN A 102 -4.50 17.68 -19.22
CA ASN A 102 -3.55 17.33 -18.18
C ASN A 102 -3.48 15.82 -17.97
N TYR A 103 -2.48 15.39 -17.20
CA TYR A 103 -2.27 14.00 -16.90
C TYR A 103 -2.50 13.72 -15.42
N VAL A 104 -3.10 12.56 -15.14
CA VAL A 104 -3.59 12.24 -13.80
C VAL A 104 -3.33 10.78 -13.45
N TYR A 105 -3.12 10.53 -12.16
CA TYR A 105 -3.18 9.20 -11.57
C TYR A 105 -4.50 9.05 -10.82
N LEU A 106 -5.49 8.42 -11.46
CA LEU A 106 -6.83 8.26 -10.85
C LEU A 106 -6.81 7.43 -9.58
N LEU A 107 -5.92 6.43 -9.50
CA LEU A 107 -5.73 5.65 -8.29
C LEU A 107 -5.32 6.54 -7.11
N ASP A 108 -4.31 7.39 -7.29
CA ASP A 108 -3.83 8.31 -6.27
C ASP A 108 -4.96 9.21 -5.74
N GLN A 109 -5.73 9.81 -6.65
CA GLN A 109 -6.87 10.67 -6.29
C GLN A 109 -7.94 9.90 -5.51
N ALA A 110 -8.24 8.66 -5.92
CA ALA A 110 -9.24 7.82 -5.27
C ALA A 110 -8.86 7.46 -3.82
N VAL A 111 -7.57 7.33 -3.52
CA VAL A 111 -7.07 7.01 -2.18
C VAL A 111 -6.50 8.21 -1.42
N GLY A 112 -6.70 9.43 -1.93
CA GLY A 112 -6.25 10.66 -1.28
C GLY A 112 -4.72 10.81 -1.18
N LEU A 113 -3.97 10.24 -2.13
CA LEU A 113 -2.52 10.42 -2.22
C LEU A 113 -2.22 11.61 -3.12
N GLU A 114 -1.48 12.59 -2.60
CA GLU A 114 -0.96 13.68 -3.42
C GLU A 114 0.34 13.25 -4.11
N SER A 115 0.61 13.85 -5.27
CA SER A 115 1.67 13.45 -6.20
C SER A 115 3.05 13.39 -5.54
N TYR A 116 3.29 14.27 -4.56
CA TYR A 116 4.56 14.43 -3.85
C TYR A 116 4.64 13.63 -2.54
N ASN A 117 3.56 12.99 -2.07
CA ASN A 117 3.62 12.19 -0.84
C ASN A 117 4.56 11.00 -1.03
N ARG A 118 5.72 11.06 -0.37
CA ARG A 118 6.65 9.93 -0.21
C ARG A 118 6.43 9.16 1.08
N VAL A 119 5.72 9.77 2.03
CA VAL A 119 5.44 9.26 3.38
C VAL A 119 3.93 9.36 3.60
N SER A 120 3.32 8.36 4.22
CA SER A 120 1.89 8.39 4.54
C SER A 120 1.59 9.43 5.62
N GLY A 121 0.39 10.02 5.59
CA GLY A 121 -0.02 11.03 6.56
C GLY A 121 0.10 10.55 8.01
N THR A 122 -0.20 9.27 8.28
CA THR A 122 -0.04 8.66 9.61
C THR A 122 1.39 8.74 10.12
N VAL A 123 2.38 8.42 9.26
CA VAL A 123 3.80 8.48 9.62
C VAL A 123 4.22 9.94 9.84
N THR A 124 3.78 10.87 8.99
CA THR A 124 4.04 12.31 9.19
C THR A 124 3.54 12.79 10.55
N VAL A 125 2.33 12.40 10.95
CA VAL A 125 1.74 12.74 12.25
C VAL A 125 2.53 12.13 13.41
N GLU A 126 2.90 10.85 13.33
CA GLU A 126 3.69 10.19 14.38
C GLU A 126 5.07 10.84 14.57
N LEU A 127 5.75 11.21 13.47
CA LEU A 127 7.01 11.95 13.54
C LEU A 127 6.84 13.33 14.19
N ALA A 128 5.79 14.08 13.85
CA ALA A 128 5.54 15.39 14.44
C ALA A 128 5.28 15.30 15.96
N PHE A 129 4.52 14.29 16.41
CA PHE A 129 4.32 14.04 17.84
C PHE A 129 5.63 13.68 18.56
N ARG A 130 6.49 12.85 17.95
CA ARG A 130 7.78 12.51 18.55
C ARG A 130 8.68 13.72 18.71
N VAL A 131 8.76 14.59 17.70
CA VAL A 131 9.59 15.81 17.74
C VAL A 131 9.10 16.80 18.80
N THR A 132 7.78 16.92 19.00
CA THR A 132 7.22 17.82 20.03
C THR A 132 7.33 17.27 21.45
N SER A 133 7.42 15.94 21.61
CA SER A 133 7.59 15.28 22.92
C SER A 133 9.04 15.20 23.43
N VAL A 134 10.03 15.48 22.57
CA VAL A 134 11.44 15.56 22.98
C VAL A 134 11.77 17.05 23.15
N PRO A 135 12.12 17.53 24.37
CA PRO A 135 12.53 18.92 24.53
C PRO A 135 13.75 19.16 23.63
N MET A 136 13.68 20.19 22.79
CA MET A 136 14.84 20.62 22.02
C MET A 136 15.97 20.86 23.01
N ARG A 137 17.08 20.12 22.85
CA ARG A 137 18.29 20.34 23.65
C ARG A 137 18.80 21.74 23.30
N ASN A 138 18.54 22.69 24.19
CA ASN A 138 19.26 23.96 24.25
C ASN A 138 20.67 23.72 24.79
#